data_AF-A0A2E9LR31-F1
#
_entry.id   AF-A0A2E9LR31-F1
#
_cell.length_a   1.000
_cell.length_b   1.000
_cell.length_c   1.000
_cell.angle_alpha   90.00
_cell.angle_beta   90.00
_cell.angle_gamma   90.00
#
_symmetry.space_group_name_H-M   'P 1'
#
loop_
_entity.id
_entity.type
_entity.pdbx_description
1 polymer ?
#
loop_
_entity_poly.entity_id
_entity_poly.type
_entity_poly.pdbx_seq_one_letter_code
_entity_poly.pdbx_strand_id
1 'polypeptide(L)'
;MIERFWDEEDNAFYDTPNDGETLIFRPRDPLDNATPSGASLASELLIRAGYVFDNSHYNELALSSFERDGDALMRFGPAFGRMLSVADRSLAPPLEVAIVGKSSDPRTRSLIQAAHSVPARNLTIVGGPPGEEVTGIPLLEGQRTLVENPTAYVCREYVCDLPVTDPDQLRNQMLQLCAQ
;
A
#
# COMPACT_ATOMS: atom_id res chain seq x y z
N MET A 1 8.53 -4.34 -13.81
CA MET A 1 7.55 -3.29 -14.18
C MET A 1 8.29 -1.98 -14.41
N ILE A 2 8.87 -1.38 -13.36
CA ILE A 2 9.64 -0.12 -13.44
C ILE A 2 10.63 -0.16 -14.61
N GLU A 3 11.56 -1.12 -14.60
CA GLU A 3 12.63 -1.25 -15.62
C GLU A 3 12.16 -1.20 -17.09
N ARG A 4 10.95 -1.68 -17.37
CA ARG A 4 10.45 -1.82 -18.75
C ARG A 4 9.46 -0.73 -19.14
N PHE A 5 8.67 -0.21 -18.19
CA PHE A 5 7.53 0.66 -18.50
C PHE A 5 7.67 2.08 -17.95
N TRP A 6 8.57 2.31 -17.00
CA TRP A 6 8.88 3.65 -16.49
C TRP A 6 9.80 4.39 -17.45
N ASP A 7 9.55 5.68 -17.62
CA ASP A 7 10.41 6.62 -18.33
C ASP A 7 10.83 7.74 -17.38
N GLU A 8 12.14 7.85 -17.12
CA GLU A 8 12.71 8.81 -16.17
C GLU A 8 12.66 10.26 -16.67
N GLU A 9 12.71 10.46 -17.99
CA GLU A 9 12.63 11.81 -18.57
C GLU A 9 11.20 12.35 -18.45
N ASP A 10 10.22 11.47 -18.66
CA ASP A 10 8.82 11.84 -18.58
C ASP A 10 8.19 11.73 -17.18
N ASN A 11 8.84 11.04 -16.24
CA ASN A 11 8.26 10.64 -14.96
C ASN A 11 6.90 9.94 -15.14
N ALA A 12 6.87 8.95 -16.03
CA ALA A 12 5.62 8.33 -16.45
C ALA A 12 5.74 6.84 -16.76
N PHE A 13 4.66 6.10 -16.47
CA PHE A 13 4.44 4.76 -17.01
C PHE A 13 3.81 4.81 -18.39
N TYR A 14 4.33 3.99 -19.30
CA TYR A 14 3.83 3.79 -20.66
C TYR A 14 3.10 2.45 -20.81
N ASP A 15 2.25 2.34 -21.84
CA ASP A 15 1.50 1.11 -22.13
C ASP A 15 2.32 0.07 -22.90
N THR A 16 3.50 0.45 -23.38
CA THR A 16 4.44 -0.44 -24.07
C THR A 16 5.81 -0.43 -23.39
N PRO A 17 6.50 -1.59 -23.38
CA PRO A 17 7.81 -1.67 -22.78
C PRO A 17 8.87 -0.99 -23.66
N ASN A 18 9.92 -0.46 -23.04
CA ASN A 18 11.04 0.21 -23.70
C ASN A 18 11.91 -0.74 -24.55
N ASP A 19 11.85 -2.04 -24.28
CA ASP A 19 12.52 -3.13 -25.01
C ASP A 19 11.58 -3.85 -26.01
N GLY A 20 10.41 -3.27 -26.29
CA GLY A 20 9.40 -3.81 -27.20
C GLY A 20 9.66 -3.49 -28.67
N GLU A 21 8.64 -3.76 -29.50
CA GLU A 21 8.62 -3.31 -30.90
C GLU A 21 8.79 -1.78 -30.97
N THR A 22 9.61 -1.33 -31.92
CA THR A 22 9.79 0.10 -32.18
C THR A 22 8.54 0.66 -32.86
N LEU A 23 7.69 1.33 -32.10
CA LEU A 23 6.50 2.03 -32.59
C LEU A 23 6.84 3.47 -32.99
N ILE A 24 6.02 4.06 -33.88
CA ILE A 24 6.14 5.49 -34.27
C ILE A 24 6.00 6.42 -33.06
N PHE A 25 5.15 6.04 -32.10
CA PHE A 25 4.94 6.70 -30.81
C PHE A 25 4.68 5.62 -29.76
N ARG A 26 5.23 5.77 -28.56
CA ARG A 26 4.92 4.88 -27.43
C ARG A 26 3.63 5.33 -26.77
N PRO A 27 2.54 4.53 -26.79
CA PRO A 27 1.28 4.93 -26.21
C PRO A 27 1.34 5.04 -24.69
N ARG A 28 0.58 6.01 -24.17
CA ARG A 28 0.34 6.25 -22.75
C ARG A 28 -1.07 6.82 -22.60
N ASP A 29 -1.97 6.04 -22.00
CA ASP A 29 -3.27 6.53 -21.52
C ASP A 29 -3.29 6.61 -19.99
N PRO A 30 -3.21 7.81 -19.39
CA PRO A 30 -3.27 7.97 -17.94
C PRO A 30 -4.71 7.92 -17.40
N LEU A 31 -5.74 7.97 -18.25
CA LEU A 31 -7.12 8.17 -17.83
C LEU A 31 -7.75 6.90 -17.27
N ASP A 32 -8.38 7.02 -16.10
CA ASP A 32 -9.22 5.98 -15.53
C ASP A 32 -10.62 6.07 -16.18
N ASN A 33 -10.99 5.04 -16.94
CA ASN A 33 -12.30 4.94 -17.58
C ASN A 33 -13.12 3.82 -16.91
N ALA A 34 -13.76 2.94 -17.68
CA ALA A 34 -14.43 1.75 -17.15
C ALA A 34 -13.48 0.84 -16.33
N THR A 35 -12.17 0.93 -16.59
CA THR A 35 -11.11 0.28 -15.82
C THR A 35 -10.05 1.31 -15.43
N PRO A 36 -9.34 1.10 -14.31
CA PRO A 36 -8.16 1.90 -13.99
C PRO A 36 -7.11 1.86 -15.10
N SER A 37 -6.37 2.96 -15.28
CA SER A 37 -5.24 3.02 -16.20
C SER A 37 -4.03 2.23 -15.69
N GLY A 38 -3.12 1.89 -16.61
CA GLY A 38 -1.85 1.25 -16.24
C GLY A 38 -1.02 2.12 -15.29
N ALA A 39 -0.99 3.43 -15.51
CA ALA A 39 -0.30 4.40 -14.65
C ALA A 39 -0.91 4.45 -13.24
N SER A 40 -2.25 4.46 -13.12
CA SER A 40 -2.94 4.43 -11.83
C SER A 40 -2.64 3.16 -11.04
N LEU A 41 -2.68 2.00 -11.69
CA LEU A 41 -2.39 0.71 -11.03
C LEU A 41 -0.92 0.55 -10.67
N ALA A 42 0.00 1.02 -11.53
CA ALA A 42 1.42 1.04 -11.23
C ALA A 42 1.71 1.91 -10.00
N SER A 43 1.12 3.11 -9.95
CA SER A 43 1.25 4.02 -8.80
C SER A 43 0.64 3.42 -7.52
N GLU A 44 -0.52 2.77 -7.61
CA GLU A 44 -1.13 2.06 -6.47
C GLU A 44 -0.21 0.95 -5.94
N LEU A 45 0.35 0.15 -6.84
CA LEU A 45 1.28 -0.92 -6.49
C LEU A 45 2.53 -0.34 -5.80
N LEU A 46 3.12 0.71 -6.37
CA LEU A 46 4.31 1.34 -5.83
C LEU A 46 4.08 1.92 -4.43
N ILE A 47 2.98 2.65 -4.20
CA ILE A 47 2.63 3.16 -2.88
C ILE A 47 2.48 1.99 -1.88
N ARG A 48 1.77 0.92 -2.25
CA ARG A 48 1.59 -0.23 -1.35
C ARG A 48 2.91 -0.95 -1.07
N ALA A 49 3.72 -1.15 -2.11
CA ALA A 49 5.03 -1.79 -2.01
C ALA A 49 5.99 -0.95 -1.16
N GLY A 50 5.95 0.38 -1.28
CA GLY A 50 6.76 1.30 -0.50
C GLY A 50 6.52 1.14 1.00
N TYR A 51 5.27 0.95 1.42
CA TYR A 51 4.96 0.66 2.83
C TYR A 51 5.28 -0.78 3.26
N VAL A 52 4.98 -1.79 2.42
CA VAL A 52 5.24 -3.19 2.79
C VAL A 52 6.75 -3.47 2.94
N PHE A 53 7.57 -2.87 2.07
CA PHE A 53 9.00 -3.15 1.97
C PHE A 53 9.88 -2.02 2.55
N ASP A 54 9.30 -0.98 3.17
CA ASP A 54 9.99 0.23 3.65
C ASP A 54 10.92 0.84 2.58
N ASN A 55 10.40 0.99 1.36
CA ASN A 55 11.17 1.45 0.20
C ASN A 55 10.65 2.81 -0.28
N SER A 56 11.35 3.87 0.11
CA SER A 56 11.00 5.25 -0.24
C SER A 56 11.00 5.51 -1.75
N HIS A 57 11.89 4.84 -2.49
CA HIS A 57 12.02 5.01 -3.94
C HIS A 57 10.71 4.65 -4.67
N TYR A 58 9.99 3.63 -4.19
CA TYR A 58 8.67 3.32 -4.76
C TYR A 58 7.66 4.43 -4.53
N ASN A 59 7.66 5.04 -3.34
CA ASN A 59 6.78 6.17 -3.05
C ASN A 59 7.13 7.38 -3.93
N GLU A 60 8.41 7.67 -4.10
CA GLU A 60 8.93 8.75 -4.94
C GLU A 60 8.47 8.61 -6.40
N LEU A 61 8.60 7.41 -6.99
CA LEU A 61 8.13 7.14 -8.35
C LEU A 61 6.62 7.31 -8.51
N ALA A 62 5.83 6.91 -7.51
CA ALA A 62 4.38 7.09 -7.57
C ALA A 62 4.00 8.58 -7.47
N LEU A 63 4.66 9.33 -6.58
CA LEU A 63 4.43 10.77 -6.41
C LEU A 63 4.81 11.56 -7.66
N SER A 64 5.96 11.27 -8.29
CA SER A 64 6.38 11.95 -9.52
C SER A 64 5.41 11.68 -10.67
N SER A 65 4.81 10.49 -10.75
CA SER A 65 3.73 10.19 -11.70
C SER A 65 2.48 11.05 -11.45
N PHE A 66 2.14 11.36 -10.19
CA PHE A 66 1.01 12.26 -9.88
C PHE A 66 1.32 13.70 -10.28
N GLU A 67 2.54 14.17 -10.00
CA GLU A 67 2.97 15.52 -10.34
C GLU A 67 2.94 15.75 -11.85
N ARG A 68 3.36 14.75 -12.65
CA ARG A 68 3.31 14.80 -14.12
C ARG A 68 1.89 15.04 -14.65
N ASP A 69 0.89 14.39 -14.08
CA ASP A 69 -0.52 14.51 -14.52
C ASP A 69 -1.31 15.54 -13.70
N GLY A 70 -0.66 16.29 -12.79
CA GLY A 70 -1.32 17.14 -11.78
C GLY A 70 -2.30 18.16 -12.36
N ASP A 71 -1.93 18.85 -13.44
CA ASP A 71 -2.81 19.80 -14.12
C ASP A 71 -4.07 19.13 -14.69
N ALA A 72 -3.94 17.92 -15.23
CA ALA A 72 -5.06 17.16 -15.79
C ALA A 72 -5.96 16.60 -14.68
N LEU A 73 -5.37 16.08 -13.60
CA LEU A 73 -6.06 15.66 -12.38
C LEU A 73 -6.94 16.78 -11.81
N MET A 74 -6.40 18.00 -11.72
CA MET A 74 -7.12 19.16 -11.18
C MET A 74 -8.25 19.66 -12.09
N ARG A 75 -8.09 19.57 -13.42
CA ARG A 75 -9.09 20.05 -14.39
C ARG A 75 -10.15 19.02 -14.74
N PHE A 76 -9.79 17.74 -14.74
CA PHE A 76 -10.60 16.64 -15.24
C PHE A 76 -10.68 15.47 -14.25
N GLY A 77 -10.74 15.76 -12.94
CA GLY A 77 -10.74 14.75 -11.88
C GLY A 77 -11.63 13.50 -12.09
N PRO A 78 -12.87 13.61 -12.63
CA PRO A 78 -13.69 12.43 -12.93
C PRO A 78 -13.05 11.40 -13.87
N ALA A 79 -12.07 11.78 -14.69
CA ALA A 79 -11.32 10.90 -15.58
C ALA A 79 -10.10 10.24 -14.90
N PHE A 80 -9.91 10.43 -13.59
CA PHE A 80 -8.74 9.97 -12.83
C PHE A 80 -9.15 9.33 -11.49
N GLY A 81 -10.29 8.65 -11.44
CA GLY A 81 -10.88 8.16 -10.19
C GLY A 81 -9.97 7.25 -9.37
N ARG A 82 -9.21 6.34 -10.01
CA ARG A 82 -8.25 5.50 -9.30
C ARG A 82 -7.01 6.30 -8.91
N MET A 83 -6.44 7.09 -9.82
CA MET A 83 -5.26 7.91 -9.54
C MET A 83 -5.50 8.83 -8.33
N LEU A 84 -6.64 9.50 -8.28
CA LEU A 84 -7.05 10.34 -7.15
C LEU A 84 -7.23 9.55 -5.85
N SER A 85 -7.69 8.30 -5.93
CA SER A 85 -7.78 7.42 -4.74
C SER A 85 -6.39 7.05 -4.21
N VAL A 86 -5.40 6.87 -5.10
CA VAL A 86 -4.01 6.61 -4.71
C VAL A 86 -3.36 7.87 -4.14
N ALA A 87 -3.62 9.04 -4.74
CA ALA A 87 -3.16 10.32 -4.22
C ALA A 87 -3.76 10.64 -2.84
N ASP A 88 -5.07 10.39 -2.64
CA ASP A 88 -5.69 10.54 -1.31
C ASP A 88 -5.05 9.61 -0.26
N ARG A 89 -4.71 8.38 -0.66
CA ARG A 89 -3.96 7.45 0.19
C ARG A 89 -2.57 7.99 0.54
N SER A 90 -1.80 8.52 -0.42
CA SER A 90 -0.43 9.00 -0.17
C SER A 90 -0.38 10.23 0.73
N LEU A 91 -1.46 11.02 0.77
CA LEU A 91 -1.62 12.16 1.69
C LEU A 91 -2.01 11.76 3.12
N ALA A 92 -2.46 10.52 3.33
CA ALA A 92 -2.89 10.06 4.64
C ALA A 92 -1.71 9.49 5.45
N PRO A 93 -1.63 9.77 6.77
CA PRO A 93 -0.68 9.11 7.64
C PRO A 93 -0.76 7.59 7.51
N PRO A 94 0.37 6.87 7.37
CA PRO A 94 0.34 5.42 7.26
C PRO A 94 -0.13 4.80 8.57
N LEU A 95 -0.97 3.77 8.45
CA LEU A 95 -1.38 2.91 9.53
C LEU A 95 -0.97 1.48 9.17
N GLU A 96 -0.03 0.93 9.92
CA GLU A 96 0.58 -0.36 9.61
C GLU A 96 0.17 -1.39 10.67
N VAL A 97 -0.25 -2.57 10.23
CA VAL A 97 -0.69 -3.64 11.14
C VAL A 97 0.07 -4.91 10.82
N ALA A 98 0.83 -5.41 11.79
CA ALA A 98 1.44 -6.73 11.71
C ALA A 98 0.56 -7.74 12.44
N ILE A 99 0.21 -8.85 11.81
CA ILE A 99 -0.57 -9.92 12.43
C ILE A 99 0.25 -11.21 12.41
N VAL A 100 0.69 -11.65 13.59
CA VAL A 100 1.43 -12.90 13.78
C VAL A 100 0.44 -13.99 14.16
N GLY A 101 0.31 -15.00 13.31
CA GLY A 101 -0.64 -16.09 13.51
C GLY A 101 -0.79 -16.97 12.27
N LYS A 102 -1.23 -18.21 12.46
CA LYS A 102 -1.50 -19.12 11.32
C LYS A 102 -2.74 -18.65 10.59
N SER A 103 -2.68 -18.57 9.25
CA SER A 103 -3.82 -18.14 8.41
C SER A 103 -5.04 -19.07 8.52
N SER A 104 -4.82 -20.35 8.87
CA SER A 104 -5.89 -21.32 9.11
C SER A 104 -6.63 -21.12 10.43
N ASP A 105 -6.01 -20.47 11.43
CA ASP A 105 -6.61 -20.23 12.75
C ASP A 105 -7.76 -19.21 12.61
N PRO A 106 -9.00 -19.56 13.03
CA PRO A 106 -10.12 -18.63 13.03
C PRO A 106 -9.84 -17.32 13.78
N ARG A 107 -9.03 -17.35 14.85
CA ARG A 107 -8.69 -16.17 15.65
C ARG A 107 -7.82 -15.19 14.87
N THR A 108 -6.86 -15.69 14.08
CA THR A 108 -6.07 -14.85 13.15
C THR A 108 -6.99 -14.19 12.13
N ARG A 109 -7.94 -14.95 11.56
CA ARG A 109 -8.91 -14.42 10.59
C ARG A 109 -9.80 -13.33 11.20
N SER A 110 -10.20 -13.47 12.46
CA SER A 110 -10.95 -12.43 13.17
C SER A 110 -10.15 -11.14 13.35
N LEU A 111 -8.85 -11.20 13.61
CA LEU A 111 -7.97 -10.02 13.67
C LEU A 111 -7.83 -9.35 12.29
N ILE A 112 -7.62 -10.14 11.23
CA ILE A 112 -7.56 -9.62 9.85
C ILE A 112 -8.87 -8.90 9.48
N GLN A 113 -10.01 -9.50 9.78
CA GLN A 113 -11.33 -8.89 9.54
C GLN A 113 -11.53 -7.61 10.35
N ALA A 114 -11.11 -7.59 11.61
CA ALA A 114 -11.16 -6.39 12.44
C ALA A 114 -10.31 -5.25 11.88
N ALA A 115 -9.08 -5.52 11.45
CA ALA A 115 -8.23 -4.53 10.83
C ALA A 115 -8.87 -3.95 9.54
N HIS A 116 -9.41 -4.81 8.67
CA HIS A 116 -10.11 -4.37 7.45
C HIS A 116 -11.42 -3.62 7.70
N SER A 117 -12.04 -3.77 8.87
CA SER A 117 -13.28 -3.07 9.20
C SER A 117 -13.08 -1.59 9.56
N VAL A 118 -11.85 -1.17 9.80
CA VAL A 118 -11.51 0.21 10.14
C VAL A 118 -11.29 1.00 8.84
N PRO A 119 -11.97 2.15 8.65
CA PRO A 119 -11.85 2.96 7.44
C PRO A 119 -10.57 3.81 7.46
N ALA A 120 -9.41 3.16 7.35
CA ALA A 120 -8.12 3.81 7.26
C ALA A 120 -7.71 4.01 5.78
N ARG A 121 -7.44 5.27 5.38
CA ARG A 121 -7.09 5.63 3.99
C ARG A 121 -5.77 4.98 3.54
N ASN A 122 -4.79 4.92 4.44
CA ASN A 122 -3.47 4.36 4.19
C ASN A 122 -3.13 3.18 5.12
N LEU A 123 -3.98 2.15 5.06
CA LEU A 123 -3.79 0.90 5.80
C LEU A 123 -2.85 -0.06 5.05
N THR A 124 -1.84 -0.57 5.75
CA THR A 124 -1.00 -1.69 5.32
C THR A 124 -1.12 -2.81 6.34
N ILE A 125 -1.49 -4.01 5.90
CA ILE A 125 -1.55 -5.19 6.77
C ILE A 125 -0.56 -6.22 6.22
N VAL A 126 0.33 -6.69 7.08
CA VAL A 126 1.22 -7.81 6.78
C VAL A 126 1.07 -8.87 7.87
N GLY A 127 1.37 -10.11 7.53
CA GLY A 127 1.27 -11.20 8.49
C GLY A 127 2.17 -12.36 8.14
N GLY A 128 2.52 -13.11 9.18
CA GLY A 128 3.39 -14.28 9.08
C GLY A 128 3.00 -15.34 10.10
N PRO A 129 3.30 -16.62 9.83
CA PRO A 129 3.13 -17.67 10.81
C PRO A 129 4.06 -17.44 12.01
N PRO A 130 3.65 -17.88 13.21
CA PRO A 130 4.39 -17.60 14.42
C PRO A 130 5.71 -18.39 14.46
N GLY A 131 6.81 -17.71 14.80
CA GLY A 131 8.14 -18.31 14.90
C GLY A 131 8.87 -18.54 13.58
N GLU A 132 8.29 -18.13 12.45
CA GLU A 132 8.99 -18.09 11.17
C GLU A 132 9.49 -16.67 10.90
N GLU A 133 10.73 -16.57 10.45
CA GLU A 133 11.32 -15.31 10.03
C GLU A 133 10.85 -14.97 8.63
N VAL A 134 10.09 -13.88 8.49
CA VAL A 134 9.70 -13.34 7.20
C VAL A 134 10.69 -12.25 6.83
N THR A 135 11.55 -12.54 5.85
CA THR A 135 12.59 -11.62 5.41
C THR A 135 12.08 -10.61 4.39
N GLY A 136 12.62 -9.39 4.43
CA GLY A 136 12.31 -8.35 3.46
C GLY A 136 10.98 -7.64 3.71
N ILE A 137 10.28 -7.92 4.81
CA ILE A 137 9.12 -7.16 5.28
C ILE A 137 9.51 -6.60 6.65
N PRO A 138 10.01 -5.35 6.74
CA PRO A 138 10.54 -4.78 7.98
C PRO A 138 9.55 -4.81 9.15
N LEU A 139 8.26 -4.64 8.87
CA LEU A 139 7.22 -4.74 9.90
C LEU A 139 7.07 -6.16 10.48
N LEU A 140 7.59 -7.21 9.84
CA LEU A 140 7.62 -8.57 10.40
C LEU A 140 9.01 -8.95 10.92
N GLU A 141 10.01 -8.09 10.72
CA GLU A 141 11.36 -8.29 11.25
C GLU A 141 11.40 -8.00 12.76
N GLY A 142 12.32 -8.68 13.44
CA GLY A 142 12.37 -8.71 14.90
C GLY A 142 11.45 -9.77 15.50
N GLN A 143 11.86 -10.35 16.63
CA GLN A 143 11.09 -11.36 17.33
C GLN A 143 9.79 -10.74 17.88
N ARG A 144 8.75 -10.65 17.04
CA ARG A 144 7.37 -10.48 17.47
C ARG A 144 6.93 -11.80 18.08
N THR A 145 7.45 -12.04 19.28
CA THR A 145 7.53 -13.36 19.89
C THR A 145 6.14 -13.95 20.06
N LEU A 146 6.10 -15.27 19.87
CA LEU A 146 4.97 -16.17 20.08
C LEU A 146 4.23 -15.84 21.38
N VAL A 147 3.14 -15.08 21.27
CA VAL A 147 2.04 -15.20 22.23
C VAL A 147 1.34 -16.53 21.89
N GLU A 148 0.84 -17.27 22.89
CA GLU A 148 0.08 -18.50 22.64
C GLU A 148 -1.14 -18.28 21.70
N ASN A 149 -1.51 -17.03 21.47
CA ASN A 149 -2.62 -16.59 20.64
C ASN A 149 -2.13 -15.74 19.46
N PRO A 150 -2.84 -15.76 18.31
CA PRO A 150 -2.63 -14.79 17.24
C PRO A 150 -2.65 -13.37 17.79
N THR A 151 -1.69 -12.55 17.35
CA THR A 151 -1.43 -11.22 17.92
C THR A 151 -1.28 -10.20 16.82
N ALA A 152 -1.98 -9.08 16.98
CA ALA A 152 -1.88 -7.91 16.12
C ALA A 152 -1.06 -6.80 16.80
N TYR A 153 -0.30 -6.09 16.00
CA TYR A 153 0.51 -4.95 16.39
C TYR A 153 0.16 -3.80 15.47
N VAL A 154 -0.38 -2.72 16.03
CA VAL A 154 -0.71 -1.51 15.28
C VAL A 154 0.45 -0.54 15.41
N CYS A 155 0.99 -0.08 14.29
CA CYS A 155 2.20 0.72 14.23
C CYS A 155 1.95 2.00 13.40
N ARG A 156 2.58 3.09 13.82
CA ARG A 156 2.63 4.38 13.14
C ARG A 156 4.04 4.93 13.29
N GLU A 157 4.64 5.38 12.20
CA GLU A 157 5.96 6.04 12.21
C GLU A 157 7.03 5.21 12.97
N TYR A 158 7.10 3.90 12.67
CA TYR A 158 8.03 2.94 13.27
C TYR A 158 7.83 2.66 14.78
N VAL A 159 6.75 3.17 15.38
CA VAL A 159 6.38 2.89 16.77
C VAL A 159 5.09 2.07 16.79
N CYS A 160 5.09 0.96 17.54
CA CYS A 160 3.91 0.13 17.71
C CYS A 160 3.28 0.32 19.10
N ASP A 161 1.96 0.30 19.14
CA ASP A 161 1.17 0.23 20.38
C ASP A 161 1.32 -1.14 21.06
N LEU A 162 0.72 -1.27 22.25
CA LEU A 162 0.65 -2.54 22.96
C LEU A 162 -0.04 -3.60 22.09
N PRO A 163 0.55 -4.82 21.99
CA PRO A 163 -0.01 -5.90 21.19
C PRO A 163 -1.39 -6.34 21.71
N VAL A 164 -2.27 -6.69 20.78
CA VAL A 164 -3.64 -7.13 21.07
C VAL A 164 -3.94 -8.48 20.43
N THR A 165 -4.72 -9.30 21.12
CA THR A 165 -5.20 -10.60 20.64
C THR A 165 -6.71 -10.62 20.42
N ASP A 166 -7.39 -9.55 20.84
CA ASP A 166 -8.83 -9.39 20.74
C ASP A 166 -9.24 -8.45 19.58
N PRO A 167 -10.18 -8.85 18.71
CA PRO A 167 -10.63 -8.05 17.58
C PRO A 167 -11.26 -6.70 17.94
N ASP A 168 -11.96 -6.58 19.08
CA ASP A 168 -12.56 -5.32 19.52
C ASP A 168 -11.49 -4.34 20.01
N GLN A 169 -10.49 -4.85 20.76
CA GLN A 169 -9.34 -4.05 21.16
C GLN A 169 -8.56 -3.52 19.95
N LEU A 170 -8.33 -4.37 18.94
CA LEU A 170 -7.68 -3.96 17.69
C LEU A 170 -8.43 -2.84 16.98
N ARG A 171 -9.76 -2.98 16.82
CA ARG A 171 -10.60 -1.93 16.22
C ARG A 171 -10.48 -0.62 16.98
N ASN A 172 -10.55 -0.67 18.31
CA ASN A 172 -10.51 0.52 19.15
C ASN A 172 -9.16 1.24 19.05
N GLN A 173 -8.03 0.52 19.09
CA GLN A 173 -6.70 1.09 18.90
C GLN A 173 -6.59 1.79 17.55
N MET A 174 -6.97 1.11 16.46
CA MET A 174 -6.89 1.68 15.12
C MET A 174 -7.81 2.90 14.93
N LEU A 175 -9.04 2.88 15.47
CA LEU A 175 -9.97 4.02 15.40
C LEU A 175 -9.43 5.26 16.14
N GLN A 176 -8.74 5.07 17.26
CA GLN A 176 -8.11 6.16 18.00
C GLN A 176 -6.98 6.82 17.21
N LEU A 177 -6.19 6.03 16.48
CA LEU A 177 -5.09 6.54 15.66
C LEU A 177 -5.60 7.24 14.38
N CYS A 178 -6.68 6.77 13.78
CA CYS A 178 -7.30 7.43 12.61
C CYS A 178 -7.94 8.78 12.93
N ALA A 179 -8.27 9.06 14.20
CA ALA A 179 -8.89 10.30 14.63
C ALA A 179 -7.88 11.44 14.89
N GLN A 180 -6.57 11.16 14.81
CA GLN A 180 -5.47 12.10 15.08
C GLN A 180 -4.83 12.59 13.77
#